data_AF-A0A4R4PYX3-F1
#
_entry.id   AF-A0A4R4PYX3-F1
#
_cell.length_a   1.000
_cell.length_b   1.000
_cell.length_c   1.000
_cell.angle_alpha   90.00
_cell.angle_beta   90.00
_cell.angle_gamma   90.00
#
_symmetry.space_group_name_H-M   'P 1'
#
loop_
_entity.id
_entity.type
_entity.pdbx_description
1 polymer ?
#
loop_
_entity_poly.entity_id
_entity_poly.type
_entity_poly.pdbx_seq_one_letter_code
_entity_poly.pdbx_strand_id
1 'polypeptide(L)'
;MRKQLRRTCALACTGAVVFGGLAIGAGARADAQLLKQPTPGVQALAQVQSRLAEVAATNGLPVDQLQRILATDKTAWLDEGSRLFYREPQLTPAQKSEEASPRWATESVEAATGPAFELHSKAGSNRVIYLDFDGHTITGTAWNTGGKPATVNVSAYDTDGDPANYSTAEQDVVRDVWARVAEDYASFDVDVTTQAPPQSAIDRSGASDAQYGTRVLIDPDTWYQSGCGCGGVAYVGVYDNSSQHDYYQPALVFTKGVGTGAKNLAEAASHEAGHNVGLGHDGTSSVGYYQGHGAWAPIMGVGYYRGISQWSKGEYADANNKEDDYAVVGTHGLAARADDAGDTTAAAAALTVGTAVTGYVGTETDTDVYKVTVDAAGNYTATANAAAFGGNLDIKLDLLNSAGTVVASADPASGQTDAATPTGLSSSVTANLAAGTYYVRIDNVGYGDPLSTGYTTYGSRGAYTVKLATS
;
A
#
# COMPACT_ATOMS: atom_id res chain seq x y z
N MET A 1 -72.24 26.93 -9.80
CA MET A 1 -72.99 28.03 -10.43
C MET A 1 -72.35 29.34 -9.99
N ARG A 2 -71.92 30.18 -10.95
CA ARG A 2 -71.11 31.40 -10.75
C ARG A 2 -71.83 32.49 -9.95
N LYS A 3 -71.06 33.27 -9.17
CA LYS A 3 -71.04 34.77 -9.10
C LYS A 3 -70.03 35.18 -8.00
N GLN A 4 -68.81 35.57 -8.36
CA GLN A 4 -68.34 36.96 -8.54
C GLN A 4 -68.57 37.88 -7.33
N LEU A 5 -67.47 38.33 -6.70
CA LEU A 5 -67.36 39.70 -6.21
C LEU A 5 -65.92 40.23 -6.37
N ARG A 6 -65.84 41.44 -6.95
CA ARG A 6 -64.64 42.24 -7.18
C ARG A 6 -64.40 43.18 -6.00
N ARG A 7 -63.11 43.28 -5.62
CA ARG A 7 -62.30 44.47 -5.26
C ARG A 7 -62.99 45.70 -4.65
N THR A 8 -62.41 46.15 -3.53
CA THR A 8 -62.12 47.56 -3.25
C THR A 8 -60.72 47.68 -2.64
N CYS A 9 -59.87 48.48 -3.28
CA CYS A 9 -58.63 49.00 -2.72
C CYS A 9 -58.93 50.24 -1.87
N ALA A 10 -58.17 50.46 -0.81
CA ALA A 10 -57.87 51.80 -0.32
C ALA A 10 -56.42 51.87 0.16
N LEU A 11 -55.77 52.93 -0.28
CA LEU A 11 -54.37 53.33 -0.19
C LEU A 11 -54.00 53.79 1.24
N ALA A 12 -52.77 53.52 1.68
CA ALA A 12 -52.02 54.43 2.56
C ALA A 12 -50.49 54.17 2.44
N CYS A 13 -49.82 54.95 1.59
CA CYS A 13 -48.47 55.45 1.87
C CYS A 13 -48.61 56.47 3.03
N THR A 14 -47.66 56.79 3.91
CA THR A 14 -46.19 56.80 3.90
C THR A 14 -45.75 57.16 5.32
N GLY A 15 -44.57 56.74 5.79
CA GLY A 15 -43.96 57.33 6.98
C GLY A 15 -42.95 56.43 7.68
N ALA A 16 -41.67 56.62 7.34
CA ALA A 16 -40.52 55.89 7.85
C ALA A 16 -40.17 56.22 9.32
N VAL A 17 -39.67 55.21 10.04
CA VAL A 17 -38.62 55.38 11.06
C VAL A 17 -37.66 54.19 10.92
N VAL A 18 -36.37 54.49 10.81
CA VAL A 18 -35.27 53.54 10.63
C VAL A 18 -34.58 53.29 11.98
N PHE A 19 -33.97 52.10 12.06
CA PHE A 19 -32.84 51.66 12.88
C PHE A 19 -33.13 50.84 14.14
N GLY A 20 -32.76 49.56 14.01
CA GLY A 20 -32.60 48.59 15.08
C GLY A 20 -32.13 47.26 14.48
N GLY A 21 -31.00 47.29 13.76
CA GLY A 21 -30.41 46.09 13.17
C GLY A 21 -29.96 45.13 14.25
N LEU A 22 -30.55 43.92 14.27
CA LEU A 22 -29.97 42.78 14.96
C LEU A 22 -28.72 42.37 14.18
N ALA A 23 -27.55 42.74 14.70
CA ALA A 23 -26.29 42.17 14.26
C ALA A 23 -26.27 40.69 14.69
N ILE A 24 -26.57 39.79 13.76
CA ILE A 24 -26.13 38.40 13.86
C ILE A 24 -24.62 38.48 13.69
N GLY A 25 -23.89 38.40 14.80
CA GLY A 25 -22.44 38.26 14.79
C GLY A 25 -22.06 36.93 14.15
N ALA A 26 -21.99 36.89 12.83
CA ALA A 26 -21.10 35.99 12.13
C ALA A 26 -19.68 36.42 12.50
N GLY A 27 -19.21 35.93 13.65
CA GLY A 27 -17.80 36.00 13.97
C GLY A 27 -17.08 35.16 12.94
N ALA A 28 -16.56 35.82 11.90
CA ALA A 28 -15.41 35.33 11.18
C ALA A 28 -14.30 35.15 12.23
N ARG A 29 -14.19 33.96 12.82
CA ARG A 29 -12.91 33.52 13.34
C ARG A 29 -12.04 33.47 12.10
N ALA A 30 -11.18 34.47 11.92
CA ALA A 30 -10.03 34.31 11.06
C ALA A 30 -9.41 32.94 11.40
N ASP A 31 -9.12 32.12 10.41
CA ASP A 31 -8.40 30.88 10.60
C ASP A 31 -7.02 31.22 11.15
N ALA A 32 -6.96 31.39 12.46
CA ALA A 32 -5.72 31.49 13.18
C ALA A 32 -5.09 30.12 13.04
N GLN A 33 -4.02 30.08 12.25
CA GLN A 33 -3.14 28.94 12.11
C GLN A 33 -2.84 28.37 13.51
N LEU A 34 -3.23 27.12 13.74
CA LEU A 34 -3.18 26.52 15.08
C LEU A 34 -1.76 26.18 15.49
N LEU A 35 -0.92 25.84 14.52
CA LEU A 35 0.46 25.44 14.69
C LEU A 35 1.34 26.36 13.84
N LYS A 36 2.40 26.90 14.43
CA LYS A 36 3.31 27.83 13.74
C LYS A 36 4.44 27.15 12.98
N GLN A 37 4.57 25.84 13.18
CA GLN A 37 5.61 24.99 12.61
C GLN A 37 5.15 23.52 12.76
N PRO A 38 5.73 22.58 11.98
CA PRO A 38 5.52 21.17 12.21
C PRO A 38 5.83 20.78 13.65
N THR A 39 4.87 20.13 14.31
CA THR A 39 4.89 19.88 15.76
C THR A 39 4.66 18.39 16.06
N PRO A 40 5.45 17.74 16.94
CA PRO A 40 5.26 16.34 17.31
C PRO A 40 3.91 16.09 17.99
N GLY A 41 3.35 14.89 17.81
CA GLY A 41 1.99 14.52 18.20
C GLY A 41 1.54 15.02 19.57
N VAL A 42 2.24 14.64 20.65
CA VAL A 42 1.83 15.00 22.03
C VAL A 42 1.82 16.53 22.24
N GLN A 43 2.78 17.23 21.65
CA GLN A 43 2.86 18.70 21.72
C GLN A 43 1.80 19.36 20.84
N ALA A 44 1.49 18.78 19.69
CA ALA A 44 0.47 19.25 18.79
C ALA A 44 -0.92 19.07 19.41
N LEU A 45 -1.20 17.92 20.03
CA LEU A 45 -2.44 17.61 20.73
C LEU A 45 -2.76 18.66 21.80
N ALA A 46 -1.76 19.05 22.60
CA ALA A 46 -1.93 20.10 23.61
C ALA A 46 -2.32 21.46 23.02
N GLN A 47 -1.89 21.77 21.79
CA GLN A 47 -2.18 23.04 21.10
C GLN A 47 -3.52 22.99 20.36
N VAL A 48 -3.87 21.86 19.75
CA VAL A 48 -5.08 21.72 18.93
C VAL A 48 -6.30 21.22 19.71
N GLN A 49 -6.16 20.87 21.01
CA GLN A 49 -7.22 20.25 21.81
C GLN A 49 -8.58 20.95 21.70
N SER A 50 -8.61 22.28 21.69
CA SER A 50 -9.84 23.07 21.60
C SER A 50 -10.55 23.01 20.24
N ARG A 51 -9.85 22.57 19.18
CA ARG A 51 -10.34 22.41 17.80
C ARG A 51 -10.06 21.00 17.27
N LEU A 52 -9.87 20.01 18.14
CA LEU A 52 -9.47 18.66 17.71
C LEU A 52 -10.46 18.03 16.72
N ALA A 53 -11.75 18.31 16.87
CA ALA A 53 -12.78 17.83 15.94
C ALA A 53 -12.62 18.40 14.52
N GLU A 54 -12.15 19.64 14.40
CA GLU A 54 -11.88 20.26 13.11
C GLU A 54 -10.61 19.70 12.49
N VAL A 55 -9.55 19.54 13.28
CA VAL A 55 -8.30 18.91 12.81
C VAL A 55 -8.55 17.47 12.38
N ALA A 56 -9.36 16.72 13.12
CA ALA A 56 -9.76 15.36 12.75
C ALA A 56 -10.50 15.33 11.40
N ALA A 57 -11.46 16.25 11.20
CA ALA A 57 -12.16 16.38 9.92
C ALA A 57 -11.23 16.75 8.75
N THR A 58 -10.26 17.65 8.97
CA THR A 58 -9.23 18.00 7.96
C THR A 58 -8.38 16.80 7.54
N ASN A 59 -8.20 15.82 8.43
CA ASN A 59 -7.42 14.61 8.17
C ASN A 59 -8.29 13.39 7.79
N GLY A 60 -9.61 13.56 7.67
CA GLY A 60 -10.51 12.44 7.36
C GLY A 60 -10.59 11.38 8.48
N LEU A 61 -10.20 11.72 9.72
CA LEU A 61 -10.12 10.78 10.83
C LEU A 61 -11.24 11.00 11.85
N PRO A 62 -11.73 9.93 12.52
CA PRO A 62 -12.45 10.03 13.77
C PRO A 62 -11.66 10.80 14.84
N VAL A 63 -12.35 11.59 15.66
CA VAL A 63 -11.74 12.46 16.69
C VAL A 63 -10.93 11.65 17.70
N ASP A 64 -11.47 10.52 18.14
CA ASP A 64 -10.83 9.63 19.11
C ASP A 64 -9.62 8.91 18.52
N GLN A 65 -9.66 8.57 17.22
CA GLN A 65 -8.51 8.00 16.50
C GLN A 65 -7.37 9.01 16.38
N LEU A 66 -7.64 10.24 15.91
CA LEU A 66 -6.62 11.29 15.86
C LEU A 66 -6.06 11.60 17.26
N GLN A 67 -6.93 11.68 18.27
CA GLN A 67 -6.48 11.89 19.65
C GLN A 67 -5.51 10.80 20.11
N ARG A 68 -5.83 9.54 19.80
CA ARG A 68 -4.99 8.38 20.14
C ARG A 68 -3.65 8.47 19.44
N ILE A 69 -3.64 8.64 18.11
CA ILE A 69 -2.42 8.78 17.30
C ILE A 69 -1.52 9.86 17.91
N LEU A 70 -2.03 11.07 18.10
CA LEU A 70 -1.21 12.18 18.61
C LEU A 70 -0.75 11.95 20.07
N ALA A 71 -1.47 11.17 20.87
CA ALA A 71 -1.13 10.92 22.26
C ALA A 71 -0.10 9.78 22.42
N THR A 72 -0.15 8.76 21.56
CA THR A 72 0.60 7.51 21.75
C THR A 72 1.71 7.32 20.73
N ASP A 73 1.52 7.82 19.51
CA ASP A 73 2.49 7.68 18.46
C ASP A 73 3.53 8.81 18.53
N LYS A 74 4.79 8.39 18.65
CA LYS A 74 5.94 9.32 18.78
C LYS A 74 6.43 9.82 17.43
N THR A 75 6.05 9.15 16.34
CA THR A 75 6.44 9.51 14.99
C THR A 75 5.35 10.29 14.27
N ALA A 76 4.16 10.44 14.87
CA ALA A 76 3.12 11.33 14.39
C ALA A 76 3.49 12.80 14.56
N TRP A 77 3.23 13.61 13.53
CA TRP A 77 3.38 15.05 13.52
C TRP A 77 2.15 15.71 12.89
N LEU A 78 1.86 16.94 13.33
CA LEU A 78 0.98 17.83 12.59
C LEU A 78 1.80 18.96 11.97
N ASP A 79 1.56 19.24 10.70
CA ASP A 79 2.15 20.40 10.03
C ASP A 79 1.45 21.72 10.43
N GLU A 80 1.88 22.80 9.80
CA GLU A 80 1.33 24.14 9.96
C GLU A 80 -0.16 24.26 9.55
N GLY A 81 -0.61 23.44 8.59
CA GLY A 81 -2.00 23.29 8.16
C GLY A 81 -2.79 22.28 8.99
N SER A 82 -2.21 21.75 10.06
CA SER A 82 -2.77 20.67 10.89
C SER A 82 -3.01 19.36 10.13
N ARG A 83 -2.24 19.10 9.06
CA ARG A 83 -2.22 17.81 8.36
C ARG A 83 -1.28 16.83 9.07
N LEU A 84 -1.75 15.59 9.21
CA LEU A 84 -1.03 14.48 9.80
C LEU A 84 0.01 13.94 8.81
N PHE A 85 1.22 13.75 9.31
CA PHE A 85 2.28 13.03 8.61
C PHE A 85 3.13 12.27 9.63
N TYR A 86 3.82 11.23 9.18
CA TYR A 86 4.72 10.47 10.02
C TYR A 86 6.19 10.76 9.71
N ARG A 87 7.03 10.56 10.73
CA ARG A 87 8.50 10.60 10.63
C ARG A 87 9.08 9.30 11.15
N GLU A 88 9.35 8.38 10.22
CA GLU A 88 9.75 7.03 10.53
C GLU A 88 11.14 6.97 11.18
N PRO A 89 11.36 6.13 12.20
CA PRO A 89 12.68 6.00 12.79
C PRO A 89 13.66 5.43 11.74
N GLN A 90 14.90 5.92 11.71
CA GLN A 90 15.93 5.26 10.91
C GLN A 90 16.30 3.90 11.50
N LEU A 91 16.77 3.00 10.65
CA LEU A 91 17.38 1.75 11.07
C LEU A 91 18.70 1.98 11.80
N THR A 92 19.01 1.11 12.76
CA THR A 92 20.34 1.08 13.37
C THR A 92 21.38 0.55 12.37
N PRO A 93 22.69 0.81 12.56
CA PRO A 93 23.72 0.31 11.65
C PRO A 93 23.70 -1.22 11.45
N ALA A 94 23.34 -1.98 12.48
CA ALA A 94 23.24 -3.44 12.39
C ALA A 94 22.03 -3.92 11.56
N GLN A 95 21.02 -3.06 11.40
CA GLN A 95 19.77 -3.36 10.69
C GLN A 95 19.80 -2.92 9.22
N LYS A 96 20.68 -1.97 8.88
CA LYS A 96 20.91 -1.49 7.50
C LYS A 96 21.72 -2.47 6.64
N SER A 97 21.80 -3.76 7.01
CA SER A 97 22.69 -4.70 6.35
C SER A 97 22.52 -4.65 4.83
N GLU A 98 23.65 -4.59 4.12
CA GLU A 98 23.71 -4.77 2.66
C GLU A 98 23.32 -6.22 2.35
N GLU A 99 22.04 -6.56 2.44
CA GLU A 99 21.56 -7.72 1.69
C GLU A 99 21.64 -7.31 0.23
N ALA A 100 22.75 -7.69 -0.40
CA ALA A 100 22.89 -7.61 -1.83
C ALA A 100 21.67 -8.30 -2.45
N SER A 101 21.02 -7.65 -3.42
CA SER A 101 20.03 -8.32 -4.26
C SER A 101 20.62 -9.66 -4.69
N PRO A 102 19.89 -10.77 -4.51
CA PRO A 102 20.46 -12.08 -4.76
C PRO A 102 20.99 -12.15 -6.21
N ARG A 103 22.33 -12.19 -6.35
CA ARG A 103 23.07 -12.31 -7.64
C ARG A 103 22.69 -13.56 -8.44
N TRP A 104 21.85 -14.44 -7.90
CA TRP A 104 21.47 -15.74 -8.45
C TRP A 104 20.08 -15.76 -9.10
N ALA A 105 19.41 -14.62 -9.28
CA ALA A 105 18.29 -14.52 -10.22
C ALA A 105 18.80 -14.68 -11.67
N THR A 106 19.17 -15.91 -12.04
CA THR A 106 19.58 -16.30 -13.40
C THR A 106 18.38 -16.41 -14.35
N GLU A 107 17.16 -16.19 -13.85
CA GLU A 107 15.93 -16.10 -14.63
C GLU A 107 15.37 -14.69 -14.46
N SER A 108 14.93 -14.08 -15.56
CA SER A 108 14.09 -12.88 -15.51
C SER A 108 12.87 -13.18 -14.64
N VAL A 109 12.56 -12.32 -13.68
CA VAL A 109 11.26 -12.35 -13.02
C VAL A 109 10.22 -12.21 -14.14
N GLU A 110 9.29 -13.17 -14.27
CA GLU A 110 8.31 -13.16 -15.36
C GLU A 110 7.47 -11.85 -15.34
N ALA A 111 7.33 -11.24 -14.16
CA ALA A 111 6.74 -9.91 -13.95
C ALA A 111 7.70 -8.72 -14.23
N ALA A 112 9.02 -8.86 -14.03
CA ALA A 112 10.01 -7.78 -14.24
C ALA A 112 10.73 -7.93 -15.59
N THR A 113 9.98 -8.03 -16.68
CA THR A 113 10.55 -8.14 -18.04
C THR A 113 10.74 -6.75 -18.65
N GLY A 114 11.87 -6.10 -18.39
CA GLY A 114 12.20 -4.80 -18.98
C GLY A 114 13.44 -4.14 -18.38
N PRO A 115 13.92 -3.03 -18.96
CA PRO A 115 14.85 -2.12 -18.27
C PRO A 115 14.31 -1.75 -16.89
N ALA A 116 15.17 -1.56 -15.89
CA ALA A 116 14.76 -1.30 -14.50
C ALA A 116 13.82 -0.09 -14.33
N PHE A 117 13.73 0.78 -15.32
CA PHE A 117 12.91 2.00 -15.37
C PHE A 117 11.71 1.90 -16.33
N GLU A 118 11.31 0.68 -16.70
CA GLU A 118 10.17 0.42 -17.59
C GLU A 118 9.24 -0.67 -17.02
N LEU A 119 9.26 -0.88 -15.70
CA LEU A 119 8.48 -1.92 -15.03
C LEU A 119 7.07 -1.41 -14.71
N HIS A 120 6.06 -2.28 -14.87
CA HIS A 120 4.65 -1.97 -14.62
C HIS A 120 3.94 -3.22 -14.09
N SER A 121 3.28 -3.12 -12.93
CA SER A 121 2.56 -4.26 -12.35
C SER A 121 1.17 -4.41 -12.97
N LYS A 122 0.60 -3.30 -13.47
CA LYS A 122 -0.72 -3.26 -14.09
C LYS A 122 -0.84 -2.08 -15.06
N ALA A 123 -0.02 -2.10 -16.12
CA ALA A 123 -0.02 -1.07 -17.14
C ALA A 123 -1.45 -0.75 -17.65
N GLY A 124 -1.80 0.53 -17.65
CA GLY A 124 -3.13 1.01 -18.04
C GLY A 124 -4.14 1.14 -16.90
N SER A 125 -3.76 0.85 -15.66
CA SER A 125 -4.56 1.25 -14.50
C SER A 125 -4.69 2.77 -14.44
N ASN A 126 -5.82 3.23 -13.92
CA ASN A 126 -6.07 4.65 -13.64
C ASN A 126 -5.41 5.12 -12.33
N ARG A 127 -4.71 4.22 -11.64
CA ARG A 127 -4.05 4.45 -10.36
C ARG A 127 -2.58 4.10 -10.49
N VAL A 128 -1.71 4.94 -9.93
CA VAL A 128 -0.26 4.76 -10.05
C VAL A 128 0.42 4.90 -8.68
N ILE A 129 1.33 3.98 -8.38
CA ILE A 129 2.37 4.17 -7.37
C ILE A 129 3.70 4.20 -8.13
N TYR A 130 4.27 5.39 -8.26
CA TYR A 130 5.54 5.57 -8.95
C TYR A 130 6.69 5.49 -7.95
N LEU A 131 7.52 4.46 -8.11
CA LEU A 131 8.77 4.28 -7.39
C LEU A 131 9.86 5.06 -8.13
N ASP A 132 10.14 6.25 -7.62
CA ASP A 132 11.08 7.18 -8.23
C ASP A 132 12.48 6.94 -7.69
N PHE A 133 13.29 6.28 -8.52
CA PHE A 133 14.72 6.11 -8.29
C PHE A 133 15.55 7.13 -9.09
N ASP A 134 15.00 7.78 -10.12
CA ASP A 134 15.75 8.64 -11.05
C ASP A 134 15.98 10.06 -10.55
N GLY A 135 15.34 10.41 -9.44
CA GLY A 135 15.53 11.66 -8.73
C GLY A 135 14.46 12.68 -9.10
N HIS A 136 14.28 13.69 -8.23
CA HIS A 136 13.18 14.63 -8.38
C HIS A 136 13.51 16.03 -7.88
N THR A 137 12.93 17.03 -8.52
CA THR A 137 12.95 18.40 -8.01
C THR A 137 11.72 18.66 -7.15
N ILE A 138 11.88 18.67 -5.83
CA ILE A 138 10.82 19.01 -4.88
C ILE A 138 10.76 20.54 -4.76
N THR A 139 9.66 21.12 -5.21
CA THR A 139 9.43 22.57 -5.15
C THR A 139 7.97 22.89 -4.93
N GLY A 140 7.68 23.94 -4.16
CA GLY A 140 6.29 24.37 -3.93
C GLY A 140 5.42 23.39 -3.15
N THR A 141 6.01 22.40 -2.47
CA THR A 141 5.31 21.38 -1.68
C THR A 141 5.31 21.74 -0.19
N ALA A 142 4.56 20.97 0.61
CA ALA A 142 4.57 21.04 2.06
C ALA A 142 5.98 20.80 2.65
N TRP A 143 6.84 20.06 1.94
CA TRP A 143 8.22 19.80 2.36
C TRP A 143 9.17 21.00 2.23
N ASN A 144 8.79 22.02 1.47
CA ASN A 144 9.55 23.27 1.28
C ASN A 144 9.16 24.38 2.28
N THR A 145 8.38 24.07 3.32
CA THR A 145 7.87 25.03 4.32
C THR A 145 8.71 25.05 5.61
N GLY A 146 8.35 25.86 6.62
CA GLY A 146 8.99 25.82 7.94
C GLY A 146 10.48 26.16 7.96
N GLY A 147 10.94 27.03 7.06
CA GLY A 147 12.35 27.41 6.91
C GLY A 147 13.22 26.42 6.13
N LYS A 148 12.61 25.44 5.46
CA LYS A 148 13.29 24.54 4.51
C LYS A 148 13.60 25.24 3.18
N PRO A 149 14.53 24.71 2.37
CA PRO A 149 14.81 25.26 1.05
C PRO A 149 13.55 25.30 0.16
N ALA A 150 13.37 26.41 -0.56
CA ALA A 150 12.22 26.59 -1.46
C ALA A 150 12.17 25.57 -2.61
N THR A 151 13.35 25.07 -3.01
CA THR A 151 13.53 24.02 -4.01
C THR A 151 14.66 23.10 -3.56
N VAL A 152 14.47 21.80 -3.75
CA VAL A 152 15.48 20.77 -3.51
C VAL A 152 15.56 19.87 -4.73
N ASN A 153 16.78 19.62 -5.19
CA ASN A 153 17.03 18.62 -6.23
C ASN A 153 17.52 17.35 -5.53
N VAL A 154 16.69 16.31 -5.55
CA VAL A 154 17.05 14.98 -5.07
C VAL A 154 17.74 14.25 -6.21
N SER A 155 18.90 13.68 -5.92
CA SER A 155 19.70 12.92 -6.88
C SER A 155 19.12 11.52 -7.13
N ALA A 156 19.54 10.94 -8.25
CA ALA A 156 19.25 9.56 -8.61
C ALA A 156 19.85 8.59 -7.58
N TYR A 157 19.20 7.45 -7.38
CA TYR A 157 19.71 6.35 -6.58
C TYR A 157 21.07 5.88 -7.10
N ASP A 158 22.06 5.85 -6.20
CA ASP A 158 23.45 5.57 -6.52
C ASP A 158 24.11 4.86 -5.34
N THR A 159 24.83 3.77 -5.63
CA THR A 159 25.52 2.92 -4.67
C THR A 159 26.99 2.72 -5.01
N ASP A 160 27.42 3.08 -6.22
CA ASP A 160 28.81 2.92 -6.68
C ASP A 160 29.54 4.24 -6.95
N GLY A 161 28.83 5.38 -6.84
CA GLY A 161 29.37 6.72 -7.03
C GLY A 161 29.28 7.23 -8.47
N ASP A 162 28.57 6.54 -9.37
CA ASP A 162 28.33 6.96 -10.76
C ASP A 162 26.84 7.30 -11.01
N PRO A 163 26.37 8.49 -10.57
CA PRO A 163 24.96 8.88 -10.71
C PRO A 163 24.52 9.11 -12.18
N ALA A 164 25.43 9.00 -13.15
CA ALA A 164 25.10 9.10 -14.56
C ALA A 164 24.68 7.75 -15.17
N ASN A 165 24.99 6.63 -14.51
CA ASN A 165 24.75 5.29 -15.05
C ASN A 165 24.27 4.33 -13.96
N TYR A 166 23.14 3.66 -14.18
CA TYR A 166 22.71 2.57 -13.32
C TYR A 166 23.48 1.29 -13.62
N SER A 167 24.32 0.87 -12.68
CA SER A 167 25.01 -0.41 -12.70
C SER A 167 24.01 -1.58 -12.72
N THR A 168 24.47 -2.77 -13.13
CA THR A 168 23.62 -3.98 -13.06
C THR A 168 23.13 -4.25 -11.64
N ALA A 169 23.96 -3.98 -10.63
CA ALA A 169 23.61 -4.19 -9.23
C ALA A 169 22.48 -3.25 -8.77
N GLU A 170 22.51 -1.99 -9.18
CA GLU A 170 21.43 -1.05 -8.85
C GLU A 170 20.15 -1.40 -9.59
N GLN A 171 20.26 -1.81 -10.86
CA GLN A 171 19.11 -2.29 -11.62
C GLN A 171 18.48 -3.54 -10.98
N ASP A 172 19.28 -4.43 -10.39
CA ASP A 172 18.78 -5.57 -9.62
C ASP A 172 18.05 -5.12 -8.34
N VAL A 173 18.55 -4.11 -7.64
CA VAL A 173 17.84 -3.50 -6.49
C VAL A 173 16.51 -2.91 -6.93
N VAL A 174 16.48 -2.11 -8.00
CA VAL A 174 15.25 -1.48 -8.50
C VAL A 174 14.20 -2.53 -8.89
N ARG A 175 14.61 -3.60 -9.59
CA ARG A 175 13.71 -4.70 -9.97
C ARG A 175 13.13 -5.43 -8.75
N ASP A 176 13.96 -5.74 -7.76
CA ASP A 176 13.54 -6.43 -6.53
C ASP A 176 12.60 -5.55 -5.69
N VAL A 177 12.94 -4.27 -5.50
CA VAL A 177 12.07 -3.31 -4.81
C VAL A 177 10.72 -3.22 -5.51
N TRP A 178 10.73 -3.03 -6.83
CA TRP A 178 9.49 -2.97 -7.62
C TRP A 178 8.66 -4.25 -7.47
N ALA A 179 9.27 -5.44 -7.54
CA ALA A 179 8.55 -6.70 -7.44
C ALA A 179 7.86 -6.88 -6.07
N ARG A 180 8.54 -6.51 -4.99
CA ARG A 180 7.98 -6.58 -3.62
C ARG A 180 6.83 -5.60 -3.42
N VAL A 181 7.02 -4.34 -3.81
CA VAL A 181 5.94 -3.32 -3.68
C VAL A 181 4.77 -3.67 -4.61
N ALA A 182 5.03 -4.18 -5.81
CA ALA A 182 3.98 -4.65 -6.72
C ALA A 182 3.15 -5.79 -6.11
N GLU A 183 3.80 -6.71 -5.38
CA GLU A 183 3.12 -7.80 -4.66
C GLU A 183 2.32 -7.30 -3.45
N ASP A 184 2.84 -6.34 -2.68
CA ASP A 184 2.09 -5.70 -1.57
C ASP A 184 0.79 -5.05 -2.06
N TYR A 185 0.82 -4.42 -3.24
CA TYR A 185 -0.35 -3.77 -3.82
C TYR A 185 -1.11 -4.65 -4.83
N ALA A 186 -0.78 -5.94 -4.96
CA ALA A 186 -1.33 -6.81 -5.99
C ALA A 186 -2.85 -7.01 -5.88
N SER A 187 -3.44 -6.87 -4.68
CA SER A 187 -4.89 -6.97 -4.47
C SER A 187 -5.68 -5.74 -4.94
N PHE A 188 -5.02 -4.68 -5.41
CA PHE A 188 -5.64 -3.45 -5.88
C PHE A 188 -5.51 -3.27 -7.39
N ASP A 189 -6.45 -2.53 -7.99
CA ASP A 189 -6.32 -2.02 -9.35
C ASP A 189 -5.41 -0.79 -9.35
N VAL A 190 -4.09 -1.04 -9.30
CA VAL A 190 -3.05 -0.02 -9.31
C VAL A 190 -1.84 -0.49 -10.11
N ASP A 191 -1.23 0.43 -10.84
CA ASP A 191 0.05 0.23 -11.51
C ASP A 191 1.18 0.70 -10.59
N VAL A 192 1.90 -0.25 -10.00
CA VAL A 192 3.19 0.03 -9.37
C VAL A 192 4.22 0.07 -10.50
N THR A 193 4.93 1.18 -10.64
CA THR A 193 5.84 1.40 -11.77
C THR A 193 7.14 2.07 -11.36
N THR A 194 8.21 1.76 -12.09
CA THR A 194 9.49 2.49 -12.05
C THR A 194 9.69 3.37 -13.28
N GLN A 195 8.76 3.34 -14.23
CA GLN A 195 8.74 4.26 -15.37
C GLN A 195 8.11 5.57 -14.94
N ALA A 196 8.82 6.67 -15.11
CA ALA A 196 8.30 8.00 -14.81
C ALA A 196 7.01 8.27 -15.59
N PRO A 197 5.84 8.35 -14.92
CA PRO A 197 4.59 8.69 -15.57
C PRO A 197 4.53 10.22 -15.80
N PRO A 198 3.68 10.72 -16.71
CA PRO A 198 3.43 12.15 -16.80
C PRO A 198 2.85 12.66 -15.47
N GLN A 199 3.16 13.91 -15.09
CA GLN A 199 2.68 14.48 -13.82
C GLN A 199 1.15 14.43 -13.69
N SER A 200 0.40 14.52 -14.79
CA SER A 200 -1.07 14.39 -14.80
C SER A 200 -1.59 12.98 -14.50
N ALA A 201 -0.74 11.97 -14.43
CA ALA A 201 -1.08 10.63 -13.96
C ALA A 201 -0.78 10.43 -12.47
N ILE A 202 -0.10 11.40 -11.84
CA ILE A 202 0.18 11.45 -10.41
C ILE A 202 -0.74 12.48 -9.74
N ASP A 203 -0.68 13.74 -10.17
CA ASP A 203 -1.47 14.80 -9.56
C ASP A 203 -2.98 14.64 -9.82
N ARG A 204 -3.76 14.57 -8.74
CA ARG A 204 -5.22 14.58 -8.81
C ARG A 204 -5.72 16.01 -8.94
N SER A 205 -6.05 16.42 -10.16
CA SER A 205 -6.45 17.80 -10.46
C SER A 205 -7.84 18.21 -9.92
N GLY A 206 -8.66 17.24 -9.50
CA GLY A 206 -9.99 17.48 -8.93
C GLY A 206 -10.80 16.21 -8.66
N ALA A 207 -12.00 16.36 -8.11
CA ALA A 207 -12.84 15.22 -7.74
C ALA A 207 -13.33 14.39 -8.94
N SER A 208 -13.48 15.02 -10.11
CA SER A 208 -13.80 14.33 -11.37
C SER A 208 -12.60 13.70 -12.05
N ASP A 209 -11.39 14.01 -11.57
CA ASP A 209 -10.18 13.38 -12.07
C ASP A 209 -10.14 11.93 -11.59
N ALA A 210 -10.16 11.05 -12.57
CA ALA A 210 -10.16 9.61 -12.37
C ALA A 210 -8.79 9.02 -12.66
N GLN A 211 -7.75 9.78 -12.99
CA GLN A 211 -6.39 9.28 -13.20
C GLN A 211 -5.43 10.04 -12.29
N TYR A 212 -4.90 9.35 -11.27
CA TYR A 212 -4.03 9.96 -10.28
C TYR A 212 -3.25 8.88 -9.53
N GLY A 213 -2.25 9.30 -8.78
CA GLY A 213 -1.33 8.39 -8.12
C GLY A 213 -0.48 9.07 -7.08
N THR A 214 0.52 8.36 -6.58
CA THR A 214 1.48 8.91 -5.63
C THR A 214 2.90 8.65 -6.11
N ARG A 215 3.82 9.55 -5.77
CA ARG A 215 5.26 9.34 -5.93
C ARG A 215 5.85 8.88 -4.60
N VAL A 216 6.57 7.76 -4.64
CA VAL A 216 7.48 7.33 -3.57
C VAL A 216 8.89 7.62 -4.06
N LEU A 217 9.49 8.68 -3.53
CA LEU A 217 10.82 9.11 -3.93
C LEU A 217 11.89 8.43 -3.06
N ILE A 218 12.75 7.66 -3.72
CA ILE A 218 13.94 7.08 -3.11
C ILE A 218 15.01 8.16 -3.08
N ASP A 219 15.26 8.72 -1.90
CA ASP A 219 16.14 9.86 -1.68
C ASP A 219 17.49 9.39 -1.10
N PRO A 220 18.56 9.38 -1.89
CA PRO A 220 19.91 9.06 -1.41
C PRO A 220 20.61 10.24 -0.73
N ASP A 221 20.04 11.44 -0.85
CA ASP A 221 20.58 12.65 -0.27
C ASP A 221 20.24 12.76 1.23
N THR A 222 20.64 13.88 1.82
CA THR A 222 20.57 14.06 3.27
C THR A 222 19.86 15.32 3.70
N TRP A 223 19.24 16.05 2.77
CA TRP A 223 18.69 17.39 2.99
C TRP A 223 17.55 17.40 4.02
N TYR A 224 16.62 16.42 3.95
CA TYR A 224 15.56 16.23 4.94
C TYR A 224 16.03 15.30 6.05
N GLN A 225 16.63 14.17 5.65
CA GLN A 225 17.07 13.09 6.53
C GLN A 225 17.98 13.59 7.67
N SER A 226 18.92 14.51 7.40
CA SER A 226 19.84 15.02 8.44
C SER A 226 19.13 15.79 9.55
N GLY A 227 17.95 16.35 9.29
CA GLY A 227 17.17 17.10 10.28
C GLY A 227 16.28 16.23 11.16
N CYS A 228 15.80 15.10 10.65
CA CYS A 228 14.91 14.18 11.37
C CYS A 228 15.62 12.94 11.92
N GLY A 229 16.72 12.49 11.29
CA GLY A 229 17.31 11.18 11.54
C GLY A 229 16.35 10.03 11.22
N CYS A 230 15.53 10.17 10.18
CA CYS A 230 14.41 9.29 9.84
C CYS A 230 14.73 8.28 8.72
N GLY A 231 13.91 7.24 8.63
CA GLY A 231 13.89 6.22 7.57
C GLY A 231 13.08 6.65 6.35
N GLY A 232 11.97 7.34 6.60
CA GLY A 232 11.11 7.94 5.60
C GLY A 232 10.13 8.93 6.24
N VAL A 233 9.37 9.62 5.39
CA VAL A 233 8.26 10.51 5.77
C VAL A 233 7.17 10.49 4.71
N ALA A 234 5.91 10.50 5.15
CA ALA A 234 4.75 10.64 4.27
C ALA A 234 3.59 11.32 4.99
N TYR A 235 2.80 12.08 4.23
CA TYR A 235 1.53 12.61 4.69
C TYR A 235 0.46 11.52 4.66
N VAL A 236 -0.46 11.56 5.61
CA VAL A 236 -1.50 10.53 5.72
C VAL A 236 -2.74 10.92 4.92
N GLY A 237 -3.31 9.96 4.19
CA GLY A 237 -4.60 10.14 3.49
C GLY A 237 -4.56 11.29 2.50
N VAL A 238 -3.54 11.29 1.63
CA VAL A 238 -3.35 12.31 0.58
C VAL A 238 -3.50 11.76 -0.83
N TYR A 239 -3.48 10.43 -1.01
CA TYR A 239 -3.48 9.76 -2.31
C TYR A 239 -4.67 10.17 -3.18
N ASP A 240 -5.85 10.31 -2.57
CA ASP A 240 -7.07 10.68 -3.28
C ASP A 240 -7.52 12.13 -2.96
N ASN A 241 -6.66 12.98 -2.41
CA ASN A 241 -7.01 14.38 -2.21
C ASN A 241 -7.43 15.02 -3.54
N SER A 242 -8.61 15.62 -3.58
CA SER A 242 -9.11 16.31 -4.79
C SER A 242 -8.70 17.78 -4.85
N SER A 243 -7.93 18.24 -3.86
CA SER A 243 -7.40 19.59 -3.78
C SER A 243 -6.03 19.53 -3.10
N GLN A 244 -5.08 20.32 -3.59
CA GLN A 244 -3.70 20.35 -3.08
C GLN A 244 -3.03 18.97 -3.06
N HIS A 245 -3.35 18.09 -4.00
CA HIS A 245 -2.78 16.74 -4.05
C HIS A 245 -1.25 16.79 -4.20
N ASP A 246 -0.75 17.42 -5.27
CA ASP A 246 0.70 17.62 -5.50
C ASP A 246 1.43 18.33 -4.35
N TYR A 247 0.72 19.18 -3.59
CA TYR A 247 1.32 19.91 -2.47
C TYR A 247 1.79 18.98 -1.34
N TYR A 248 1.13 17.84 -1.11
CA TYR A 248 1.50 16.88 -0.08
C TYR A 248 2.33 15.70 -0.61
N GLN A 249 2.78 15.78 -1.86
CA GLN A 249 3.69 14.82 -2.47
C GLN A 249 5.15 15.29 -2.34
N PRO A 250 6.15 14.38 -2.48
CA PRO A 250 6.03 12.92 -2.53
C PRO A 250 6.02 12.29 -1.12
N ALA A 251 5.76 10.97 -1.04
CA ALA A 251 6.28 10.14 0.04
C ALA A 251 7.79 9.96 -0.14
N LEU A 252 8.57 10.00 0.94
CA LEU A 252 10.04 10.00 0.89
C LEU A 252 10.59 8.80 1.65
N VAL A 253 11.48 8.04 0.99
CA VAL A 253 12.26 6.95 1.60
C VAL A 253 13.74 7.32 1.53
N PHE A 254 14.42 7.36 2.66
CA PHE A 254 15.81 7.82 2.72
C PHE A 254 16.80 6.66 2.78
N THR A 255 17.68 6.51 1.79
CA THR A 255 18.65 5.40 1.78
C THR A 255 19.64 5.49 2.95
N LYS A 256 19.97 6.69 3.42
CA LYS A 256 20.75 6.89 4.64
C LYS A 256 20.02 6.41 5.90
N GLY A 257 18.69 6.41 5.86
CA GLY A 257 17.79 5.99 6.94
C GLY A 257 17.56 4.48 6.98
N VAL A 258 17.30 3.85 5.82
CA VAL A 258 16.92 2.43 5.73
C VAL A 258 17.99 1.52 5.08
N GLY A 259 19.05 2.10 4.53
CA GLY A 259 20.05 1.40 3.73
C GLY A 259 19.71 1.41 2.24
N THR A 260 20.54 0.72 1.46
CA THR A 260 20.44 0.61 -0.01
C THR A 260 20.01 -0.79 -0.46
N GLY A 261 19.72 -1.70 0.46
CA GLY A 261 19.26 -3.06 0.14
C GLY A 261 17.79 -3.08 -0.29
N ALA A 262 17.46 -3.98 -1.23
CA ALA A 262 16.13 -4.06 -1.81
C ALA A 262 15.01 -4.34 -0.78
N LYS A 263 15.21 -5.28 0.15
CA LYS A 263 14.23 -5.58 1.20
C LYS A 263 13.86 -4.33 2.01
N ASN A 264 14.85 -3.61 2.53
CA ASN A 264 14.58 -2.44 3.36
C ASN A 264 13.96 -1.28 2.57
N LEU A 265 14.38 -1.07 1.32
CA LEU A 265 13.78 -0.05 0.47
C LEU A 265 12.33 -0.39 0.12
N ALA A 266 12.02 -1.66 -0.17
CA ALA A 266 10.66 -2.12 -0.46
C ALA A 266 9.73 -1.97 0.75
N GLU A 267 10.14 -2.45 1.92
CA GLU A 267 9.36 -2.30 3.16
C GLU A 267 9.05 -0.83 3.45
N ALA A 268 10.05 0.05 3.33
CA ALA A 268 9.84 1.48 3.51
C ALA A 268 8.95 2.06 2.42
N ALA A 269 9.15 1.71 1.15
CA ALA A 269 8.34 2.22 0.05
C ALA A 269 6.86 1.85 0.17
N SER A 270 6.55 0.59 0.48
CA SER A 270 5.19 0.13 0.73
C SER A 270 4.57 0.81 1.95
N HIS A 271 5.34 1.00 3.02
CA HIS A 271 4.89 1.68 4.23
C HIS A 271 4.55 3.15 4.00
N GLU A 272 5.44 3.90 3.34
CA GLU A 272 5.22 5.33 3.06
C GLU A 272 4.10 5.55 2.04
N ALA A 273 3.99 4.68 1.03
CA ALA A 273 2.83 4.68 0.15
C ALA A 273 1.54 4.33 0.92
N GLY A 274 1.62 3.42 1.90
CA GLY A 274 0.56 3.04 2.82
C GLY A 274 -0.02 4.23 3.58
N HIS A 275 0.84 5.12 4.08
CA HIS A 275 0.41 6.38 4.68
C HIS A 275 -0.37 7.25 3.70
N ASN A 276 0.10 7.42 2.47
CA ASN A 276 -0.61 8.24 1.49
C ASN A 276 -2.04 7.70 1.23
N VAL A 277 -2.26 6.39 1.30
CA VAL A 277 -3.59 5.74 1.21
C VAL A 277 -4.29 5.56 2.57
N GLY A 278 -3.88 6.33 3.58
CA GLY A 278 -4.64 6.55 4.82
C GLY A 278 -4.29 5.62 5.98
N LEU A 279 -3.30 4.75 5.85
CA LEU A 279 -2.96 3.77 6.88
C LEU A 279 -2.15 4.40 8.03
N GLY A 280 -2.49 4.02 9.27
CA GLY A 280 -1.73 4.31 10.47
C GLY A 280 -0.74 3.19 10.82
N HIS A 281 0.12 3.41 11.82
CA HIS A 281 1.07 2.40 12.25
C HIS A 281 0.41 1.21 12.94
N ASP A 282 1.00 0.04 12.71
CA ASP A 282 0.69 -1.21 13.39
C ASP A 282 1.68 -1.43 14.53
N GLY A 283 1.24 -1.16 15.76
CA GLY A 283 2.03 -1.26 16.97
C GLY A 283 1.38 -2.11 18.06
N THR A 284 1.95 -2.03 19.26
CA THR A 284 1.37 -2.63 20.46
C THR A 284 1.01 -1.57 21.50
N SER A 285 0.48 -1.97 22.66
CA SER A 285 0.28 -1.03 23.76
C SER A 285 1.56 -0.33 24.25
N SER A 286 2.74 -0.88 23.92
CA SER A 286 4.04 -0.43 24.43
C SER A 286 5.03 0.05 23.37
N VAL A 287 4.86 -0.34 22.10
CA VAL A 287 5.72 0.07 20.98
C VAL A 287 4.89 0.61 19.83
N GLY A 288 5.35 1.68 19.19
CA GLY A 288 4.66 2.27 18.02
C GLY A 288 4.68 1.36 16.79
N TYR A 289 5.68 0.47 16.70
CA TYR A 289 5.87 -0.43 15.57
C TYR A 289 6.01 -1.87 16.05
N TYR A 290 5.14 -2.73 15.56
CA TYR A 290 5.21 -4.15 15.82
C TYR A 290 6.21 -4.82 14.86
N GLN A 291 7.21 -5.49 15.42
CA GLN A 291 8.27 -6.16 14.64
C GLN A 291 7.88 -7.54 14.13
N GLY A 292 6.60 -7.92 14.29
CA GLY A 292 6.12 -9.24 13.92
C GLY A 292 6.64 -10.37 14.82
N HIS A 293 6.25 -11.59 14.47
CA HIS A 293 6.57 -12.83 15.17
C HIS A 293 6.61 -13.99 14.18
N GLY A 294 7.26 -15.10 14.54
CA GLY A 294 7.50 -16.18 13.59
C GLY A 294 8.18 -15.64 12.32
N ALA A 295 7.60 -15.94 11.16
CA ALA A 295 8.06 -15.45 9.87
C ALA A 295 7.32 -14.19 9.34
N TRP A 296 6.39 -13.65 10.15
CA TRP A 296 5.42 -12.65 9.70
C TRP A 296 5.54 -11.32 10.45
N ALA A 297 5.28 -10.22 9.75
CA ALA A 297 5.06 -8.88 10.31
C ALA A 297 4.00 -8.11 9.51
N PRO A 298 3.32 -7.11 10.11
CA PRO A 298 2.50 -6.17 9.35
C PRO A 298 3.35 -5.13 8.61
N ILE A 299 2.96 -4.77 7.38
CA ILE A 299 3.65 -3.74 6.56
C ILE A 299 3.67 -2.38 7.29
N MET A 300 2.57 -1.99 7.92
CA MET A 300 2.48 -0.75 8.71
C MET A 300 3.18 -0.84 10.07
N GLY A 301 3.80 -1.98 10.40
CA GLY A 301 4.70 -2.15 11.53
C GLY A 301 6.17 -2.09 11.08
N VAL A 302 6.94 -3.12 11.41
CA VAL A 302 8.35 -3.26 11.01
C VAL A 302 8.59 -4.67 10.44
N GLY A 303 8.57 -4.78 9.10
CA GLY A 303 8.77 -6.04 8.37
C GLY A 303 10.22 -6.37 7.99
N TYR A 304 11.19 -5.49 8.29
CA TYR A 304 12.61 -5.65 7.89
C TYR A 304 13.29 -6.96 8.29
N TYR A 305 12.75 -7.72 9.26
CA TYR A 305 13.34 -8.96 9.78
C TYR A 305 12.48 -10.21 9.55
N ARG A 306 11.45 -10.08 8.72
CA ARG A 306 10.44 -11.11 8.48
C ARG A 306 10.32 -11.35 6.99
N GLY A 307 10.38 -12.63 6.62
CA GLY A 307 10.27 -13.07 5.23
C GLY A 307 8.89 -12.77 4.64
N ILE A 308 7.86 -12.71 5.49
CA ILE A 308 6.47 -12.43 5.12
C ILE A 308 6.04 -11.12 5.77
N SER A 309 5.56 -10.18 4.96
CA SER A 309 5.12 -8.84 5.37
C SER A 309 3.79 -8.53 4.70
N GLN A 310 2.69 -8.46 5.45
CA GLN A 310 1.36 -8.32 4.86
C GLN A 310 0.60 -7.11 5.41
N TRP A 311 -0.44 -6.68 4.69
CA TRP A 311 -1.48 -5.82 5.27
C TRP A 311 -2.19 -6.54 6.41
N SER A 312 -2.70 -5.77 7.37
CA SER A 312 -3.16 -6.27 8.67
C SER A 312 -4.52 -5.70 9.05
N LYS A 313 -5.20 -6.40 9.96
CA LYS A 313 -6.36 -5.88 10.70
C LYS A 313 -6.18 -5.95 12.21
N GLY A 314 -4.90 -5.97 12.62
CA GLY A 314 -4.48 -6.06 14.01
C GLY A 314 -4.79 -7.41 14.65
N GLU A 315 -4.66 -8.53 13.94
CA GLU A 315 -4.98 -9.87 14.47
C GLU A 315 -3.87 -10.47 15.35
N TYR A 316 -2.74 -9.76 15.48
CA TYR A 316 -1.64 -10.14 16.37
C TYR A 316 -1.88 -9.73 17.82
N ALA A 317 -1.13 -10.35 18.73
CA ALA A 317 -1.22 -10.08 20.15
C ALA A 317 -0.91 -8.62 20.49
N ASP A 318 -1.75 -8.02 21.34
CA ASP A 318 -1.62 -6.64 21.85
C ASP A 318 -1.64 -5.54 20.76
N ALA A 319 -2.18 -5.81 19.56
CA ALA A 319 -2.29 -4.79 18.51
C ALA A 319 -3.05 -3.54 18.99
N ASN A 320 -2.42 -2.37 18.85
CA ASN A 320 -2.98 -1.08 19.25
C ASN A 320 -3.77 -0.39 18.12
N ASN A 321 -3.60 -0.88 16.89
CA ASN A 321 -4.34 -0.51 15.70
C ASN A 321 -5.18 -1.72 15.24
N LYS A 322 -6.38 -1.42 14.73
CA LYS A 322 -7.39 -2.38 14.27
C LYS A 322 -8.04 -1.89 12.98
N GLU A 323 -7.36 -1.02 12.24
CA GLU A 323 -7.74 -0.62 10.88
C GLU A 323 -7.87 -1.88 10.02
N ASP A 324 -8.92 -1.97 9.21
CA ASP A 324 -8.95 -2.94 8.12
C ASP A 324 -8.20 -2.30 6.95
N ASP A 325 -6.89 -2.59 6.85
CA ASP A 325 -6.01 -1.98 5.87
C ASP A 325 -6.59 -2.04 4.43
N TYR A 326 -7.12 -3.18 3.99
CA TYR A 326 -7.70 -3.28 2.64
C TYR A 326 -8.91 -2.36 2.46
N ALA A 327 -9.78 -2.25 3.48
CA ALA A 327 -10.90 -1.34 3.44
C ALA A 327 -10.46 0.13 3.47
N VAL A 328 -9.48 0.48 4.30
CA VAL A 328 -8.93 1.85 4.37
C VAL A 328 -8.34 2.25 3.03
N VAL A 329 -7.48 1.42 2.44
CA VAL A 329 -6.89 1.64 1.11
C VAL A 329 -7.99 1.80 0.05
N GLY A 330 -9.02 0.95 0.12
CA GLY A 330 -10.22 1.02 -0.74
C GLY A 330 -10.94 2.37 -0.68
N THR A 331 -11.05 2.96 0.52
CA THR A 331 -11.69 4.27 0.71
C THR A 331 -10.81 5.46 0.34
N HIS A 332 -9.50 5.27 0.16
CA HIS A 332 -8.51 6.30 -0.22
C HIS A 332 -8.05 6.15 -1.67
N GLY A 333 -8.94 5.70 -2.55
CA GLY A 333 -8.77 5.82 -4.00
C GLY A 333 -8.22 4.59 -4.71
N LEU A 334 -7.71 3.57 -4.01
CA LEU A 334 -7.26 2.32 -4.63
C LEU A 334 -8.37 1.27 -4.62
N ALA A 335 -9.05 1.09 -5.75
CA ALA A 335 -10.07 0.07 -5.87
C ALA A 335 -9.49 -1.34 -5.76
N ALA A 336 -10.27 -2.30 -5.26
CA ALA A 336 -9.90 -3.70 -5.29
C ALA A 336 -9.70 -4.19 -6.73
N ARG A 337 -8.77 -5.12 -6.92
CA ARG A 337 -8.54 -5.79 -8.20
C ARG A 337 -9.77 -6.66 -8.54
N ALA A 338 -10.09 -6.73 -9.83
CA ALA A 338 -11.11 -7.64 -10.31
C ALA A 338 -10.60 -9.09 -10.27
N ASP A 339 -11.48 -10.00 -9.86
CA ASP A 339 -11.29 -11.45 -9.89
C ASP A 339 -10.98 -11.95 -11.32
N ASP A 340 -10.04 -12.90 -11.42
CA ASP A 340 -9.54 -13.47 -12.67
C ASP A 340 -9.92 -14.95 -12.90
N ALA A 341 -10.32 -15.72 -11.87
CA ALA A 341 -10.81 -17.08 -12.03
C ALA A 341 -11.90 -17.45 -11.01
N GLY A 342 -13.03 -17.99 -11.49
CA GLY A 342 -14.17 -18.21 -10.59
C GLY A 342 -13.98 -19.31 -9.54
N ASP A 343 -14.57 -19.10 -8.36
CA ASP A 343 -14.60 -19.92 -7.13
C ASP A 343 -15.06 -21.38 -7.24
N THR A 344 -15.55 -21.81 -8.40
CA THR A 344 -16.19 -23.12 -8.54
C THR A 344 -15.76 -23.83 -9.79
N THR A 345 -15.85 -25.16 -9.80
CA THR A 345 -15.61 -25.98 -11.00
C THR A 345 -16.52 -25.61 -12.18
N ALA A 346 -17.69 -25.02 -11.91
CA ALA A 346 -18.60 -24.53 -12.94
C ALA A 346 -18.18 -23.18 -13.55
N ALA A 347 -17.49 -22.34 -12.77
CA ALA A 347 -16.97 -21.03 -13.17
C ALA A 347 -15.46 -21.05 -13.49
N ALA A 348 -14.83 -22.23 -13.45
CA ALA A 348 -13.40 -22.38 -13.55
C ALA A 348 -12.81 -21.79 -14.84
N ALA A 349 -11.70 -21.06 -14.70
CA ALA A 349 -10.90 -20.58 -15.81
C ALA A 349 -10.22 -21.74 -16.56
N ALA A 350 -9.82 -21.53 -17.82
CA ALA A 350 -9.18 -22.59 -18.60
C ALA A 350 -7.67 -22.68 -18.32
N LEU A 351 -7.16 -23.89 -18.11
CA LEU A 351 -5.73 -24.18 -18.00
C LEU A 351 -5.34 -25.24 -19.02
N THR A 352 -4.24 -24.99 -19.74
CA THR A 352 -3.68 -25.91 -20.73
C THR A 352 -2.49 -26.65 -20.12
N VAL A 353 -2.43 -27.97 -20.29
CA VAL A 353 -1.30 -28.78 -19.80
C VAL A 353 0.02 -28.25 -20.36
N GLY A 354 0.99 -28.04 -19.48
CA GLY A 354 2.33 -27.55 -19.81
C GLY A 354 2.48 -26.02 -19.81
N THR A 355 1.36 -25.29 -19.87
CA THR A 355 1.33 -23.82 -19.90
C THR A 355 1.03 -23.27 -18.51
N ALA A 356 1.87 -22.35 -18.04
CA ALA A 356 1.59 -21.60 -16.82
C ALA A 356 0.64 -20.44 -17.10
N VAL A 357 -0.17 -20.08 -16.12
CA VAL A 357 -1.01 -18.87 -16.11
C VAL A 357 -0.74 -18.09 -14.82
N THR A 358 -0.86 -16.78 -14.89
CA THR A 358 -0.77 -15.89 -13.72
C THR A 358 -2.18 -15.57 -13.24
N GLY A 359 -2.41 -15.65 -11.94
CA GLY A 359 -3.65 -15.19 -11.30
C GLY A 359 -3.40 -14.41 -10.02
N TYR A 360 -4.47 -13.89 -9.42
CA TYR A 360 -4.40 -12.97 -8.28
C TYR A 360 -5.50 -13.26 -7.27
N VAL A 361 -5.11 -13.62 -6.05
CA VAL A 361 -6.05 -13.65 -4.92
C VAL A 361 -6.21 -12.22 -4.40
N GLY A 362 -7.36 -11.60 -4.65
CA GLY A 362 -7.66 -10.21 -4.28
C GLY A 362 -8.39 -10.05 -2.93
N THR A 363 -9.10 -11.09 -2.48
CA THR A 363 -9.91 -11.02 -1.24
C THR A 363 -9.72 -12.24 -0.34
N GLU A 364 -10.15 -12.13 0.92
CA GLU A 364 -10.03 -13.24 1.90
C GLU A 364 -10.89 -14.46 1.54
N THR A 365 -11.91 -14.30 0.69
CA THR A 365 -12.80 -15.39 0.27
C THR A 365 -12.58 -15.80 -1.19
N ASP A 366 -11.51 -15.30 -1.79
CA ASP A 366 -11.18 -15.53 -3.20
C ASP A 366 -10.54 -16.91 -3.37
N THR A 367 -11.14 -17.72 -4.22
CA THR A 367 -10.69 -19.08 -4.52
C THR A 367 -10.59 -19.21 -6.03
N ASP A 368 -9.41 -19.45 -6.56
CA ASP A 368 -9.27 -19.59 -8.01
C ASP A 368 -9.36 -21.06 -8.43
N VAL A 369 -10.29 -21.37 -9.35
CA VAL A 369 -10.41 -22.71 -9.93
C VAL A 369 -10.05 -22.71 -11.41
N TYR A 370 -9.14 -23.60 -11.80
CA TYR A 370 -8.71 -23.80 -13.17
C TYR A 370 -9.10 -25.19 -13.68
N LYS A 371 -9.77 -25.27 -14.82
CA LYS A 371 -10.15 -26.50 -15.51
C LYS A 371 -9.09 -26.92 -16.51
N VAL A 372 -8.68 -28.18 -16.46
CA VAL A 372 -7.68 -28.77 -17.36
C VAL A 372 -8.13 -30.13 -17.89
N THR A 373 -7.86 -30.39 -19.17
CA THR A 373 -8.09 -31.70 -19.80
C THR A 373 -6.76 -32.44 -19.93
N VAL A 374 -6.73 -33.66 -19.42
CA VAL A 374 -5.61 -34.60 -19.53
C VAL A 374 -5.93 -35.60 -20.64
N ASP A 375 -5.07 -35.70 -21.65
CA ASP A 375 -5.35 -36.54 -22.84
C ASP A 375 -4.83 -37.97 -22.72
N ALA A 376 -3.85 -38.22 -21.84
CA ALA A 376 -3.22 -39.52 -21.66
C ALA A 376 -3.03 -39.84 -20.18
N ALA A 377 -3.08 -41.12 -19.85
CA ALA A 377 -2.76 -41.55 -18.49
C ALA A 377 -1.27 -41.33 -18.20
N GLY A 378 -0.93 -40.81 -17.01
CA GLY A 378 0.45 -40.50 -16.66
C GLY A 378 0.59 -39.83 -15.30
N ASN A 379 1.84 -39.57 -14.89
CA ASN A 379 2.10 -38.74 -13.73
C ASN A 379 2.07 -37.28 -14.14
N TYR A 380 1.30 -36.48 -13.40
CA TYR A 380 1.20 -35.06 -13.58
C TYR A 380 1.52 -34.36 -12.27
N THR A 381 2.23 -33.25 -12.37
CA THR A 381 2.52 -32.33 -11.28
C THR A 381 1.75 -31.04 -11.50
N ALA A 382 0.91 -30.68 -10.54
CA ALA A 382 0.40 -29.33 -10.41
C ALA A 382 1.38 -28.53 -9.53
N THR A 383 1.70 -27.32 -9.96
CA THR A 383 2.56 -26.40 -9.22
C THR A 383 1.89 -25.05 -9.20
N ALA A 384 1.80 -24.45 -8.01
CA ALA A 384 1.39 -23.08 -7.80
C ALA A 384 2.52 -22.36 -7.06
N ASN A 385 3.07 -21.31 -7.66
CA ASN A 385 4.14 -20.52 -7.05
C ASN A 385 3.61 -19.15 -6.65
N ALA A 386 3.84 -18.76 -5.40
CA ALA A 386 3.68 -17.39 -4.96
C ALA A 386 4.71 -16.48 -5.66
N ALA A 387 4.57 -15.16 -5.51
CA ALA A 387 5.54 -14.21 -6.04
C ALA A 387 6.96 -14.53 -5.51
N ALA A 388 7.94 -14.53 -6.43
CA ALA A 388 9.31 -14.93 -6.11
C ALA A 388 10.01 -13.95 -5.14
N PHE A 389 9.60 -12.69 -5.14
CA PHE A 389 10.12 -11.64 -4.27
C PHE A 389 8.95 -11.05 -3.47
N GLY A 390 9.09 -11.01 -2.14
CA GLY A 390 8.08 -10.41 -1.27
C GLY A 390 6.73 -11.13 -1.28
N GLY A 391 6.70 -12.43 -1.57
CA GLY A 391 5.45 -13.19 -1.66
C GLY A 391 4.56 -13.01 -0.42
N ASN A 392 3.33 -12.56 -0.66
CA ASN A 392 2.33 -12.31 0.38
C ASN A 392 1.31 -13.43 0.46
N LEU A 393 0.96 -14.04 -0.68
CA LEU A 393 0.03 -15.14 -0.75
C LEU A 393 0.64 -16.45 -0.25
N ASP A 394 -0.02 -17.07 0.73
CA ASP A 394 0.23 -18.44 1.18
C ASP A 394 -0.76 -19.40 0.50
N ILE A 395 -0.25 -20.32 -0.32
CA ILE A 395 -1.04 -21.11 -1.25
C ILE A 395 -1.28 -22.53 -0.74
N LYS A 396 -2.56 -22.86 -0.54
CA LYS A 396 -3.02 -24.25 -0.54
C LYS A 396 -3.45 -24.65 -1.94
N LEU A 397 -2.92 -25.78 -2.40
CA LEU A 397 -3.15 -26.33 -3.75
C LEU A 397 -3.90 -27.65 -3.68
N ASP A 398 -5.10 -27.69 -4.27
CA ASP A 398 -5.87 -28.92 -4.44
C ASP A 398 -5.99 -29.30 -5.92
N LEU A 399 -5.68 -30.56 -6.24
CA LEU A 399 -6.00 -31.17 -7.53
C LEU A 399 -7.31 -31.96 -7.39
N LEU A 400 -8.33 -31.58 -8.16
CA LEU A 400 -9.68 -32.14 -8.10
C LEU A 400 -9.98 -32.98 -9.35
N ASN A 401 -10.78 -34.04 -9.19
CA ASN A 401 -11.32 -34.78 -10.32
C ASN A 401 -12.56 -34.10 -10.94
N SER A 402 -13.13 -34.71 -11.99
CA SER A 402 -14.31 -34.19 -12.68
C SER A 402 -15.57 -34.01 -11.82
N ALA A 403 -15.66 -34.72 -10.68
CA ALA A 403 -16.75 -34.59 -9.71
C ALA A 403 -16.46 -33.53 -8.62
N GLY A 404 -15.34 -32.81 -8.70
CA GLY A 404 -14.90 -31.83 -7.70
C GLY A 404 -14.32 -32.45 -6.42
N THR A 405 -14.01 -33.76 -6.43
CA THR A 405 -13.39 -34.43 -5.27
C THR A 405 -11.87 -34.25 -5.31
N VAL A 406 -11.27 -33.94 -4.17
CA VAL A 406 -9.81 -33.81 -4.01
C VAL A 406 -9.12 -35.15 -4.28
N VAL A 407 -8.17 -35.13 -5.22
CA VAL A 407 -7.30 -36.25 -5.60
C VAL A 407 -5.96 -36.13 -4.90
N ALA A 408 -5.41 -34.92 -4.82
CA ALA A 408 -4.18 -34.61 -4.11
C ALA A 408 -4.27 -33.18 -3.56
N SER A 409 -3.58 -32.92 -2.44
CA SER A 409 -3.58 -31.63 -1.75
C SER A 409 -2.19 -31.36 -1.18
N ALA A 410 -1.76 -30.10 -1.20
CA ALA A 410 -0.57 -29.64 -0.50
C ALA A 410 -0.78 -28.23 0.07
N ASP A 411 -0.33 -28.07 1.30
CA ASP A 411 -0.34 -26.84 2.10
C ASP A 411 0.97 -26.85 2.92
N PRO A 412 2.10 -26.45 2.32
CA PRO A 412 3.40 -26.52 2.97
C PRO A 412 3.48 -25.53 4.14
N ALA A 413 4.16 -25.94 5.21
CA ALA A 413 4.31 -25.08 6.38
C ALA A 413 5.11 -23.82 6.07
N SER A 414 4.53 -22.66 6.37
CA SER A 414 5.13 -21.36 6.11
C SER A 414 6.24 -21.02 7.10
N GLY A 415 7.25 -20.27 6.62
CA GLY A 415 8.45 -19.96 7.37
C GLY A 415 9.35 -18.97 6.62
N GLN A 416 10.62 -18.89 7.01
CA GLN A 416 11.62 -18.09 6.32
C GLN A 416 13.01 -18.71 6.48
N THR A 417 13.90 -18.54 5.50
CA THR A 417 15.34 -18.86 5.66
C THR A 417 16.14 -17.68 6.17
N ASP A 418 15.72 -16.47 5.81
CA ASP A 418 16.29 -15.18 6.22
C ASP A 418 15.19 -14.10 6.18
N ALA A 419 15.54 -12.83 6.39
CA ALA A 419 14.57 -11.74 6.44
C ALA A 419 13.93 -11.41 5.07
N ALA A 420 14.56 -11.81 3.96
CA ALA A 420 14.11 -11.46 2.61
C ALA A 420 13.46 -12.65 1.87
N THR A 421 13.61 -13.87 2.40
CA THR A 421 13.24 -15.13 1.72
C THR A 421 12.24 -15.93 2.56
N PRO A 422 10.92 -15.79 2.30
CA PRO A 422 9.91 -16.67 2.88
C PRO A 422 10.01 -18.09 2.30
N THR A 423 9.52 -19.07 3.05
CA THR A 423 9.40 -20.47 2.63
C THR A 423 8.00 -20.96 2.85
N GLY A 424 7.56 -21.98 2.08
CA GLY A 424 6.27 -22.64 2.29
C GLY A 424 5.09 -21.99 1.57
N LEU A 425 5.23 -20.78 1.05
CA LEU A 425 4.16 -20.06 0.34
C LEU A 425 3.74 -20.66 -1.00
N SER A 426 4.65 -21.41 -1.65
CA SER A 426 4.39 -22.11 -2.91
C SER A 426 4.07 -23.58 -2.66
N SER A 427 3.19 -24.16 -3.49
CA SER A 427 2.69 -25.52 -3.29
C SER A 427 2.75 -26.38 -4.55
N SER A 428 2.91 -27.69 -4.39
CA SER A 428 2.96 -28.64 -5.50
C SER A 428 2.42 -30.02 -5.11
N VAL A 429 1.66 -30.63 -6.02
CA VAL A 429 1.11 -31.97 -5.87
C VAL A 429 1.39 -32.80 -7.11
N THR A 430 1.75 -34.07 -6.93
CA THR A 430 1.92 -35.03 -8.03
C THR A 430 0.91 -36.16 -7.88
N ALA A 431 0.23 -36.52 -8.98
CA ALA A 431 -0.72 -37.61 -9.02
C ALA A 431 -0.63 -38.38 -10.34
N ASN A 432 -0.93 -39.68 -10.29
CA ASN A 432 -1.16 -40.47 -11.50
C ASN A 432 -2.60 -40.26 -11.97
N LEU A 433 -2.77 -39.58 -13.10
CA LEU A 433 -4.06 -39.20 -13.65
C LEU A 433 -4.39 -40.08 -14.85
N ALA A 434 -5.64 -40.50 -14.97
CA ALA A 434 -6.19 -41.03 -16.21
C ALA A 434 -6.60 -39.89 -17.14
N ALA A 435 -6.78 -40.18 -18.44
CA ALA A 435 -7.35 -39.22 -19.38
C ALA A 435 -8.75 -38.74 -18.91
N GLY A 436 -8.98 -37.43 -18.92
CA GLY A 436 -10.21 -36.83 -18.42
C GLY A 436 -10.07 -35.37 -18.00
N THR A 437 -11.14 -34.82 -17.44
CA THR A 437 -11.16 -33.45 -16.91
C THR A 437 -10.80 -33.44 -15.43
N TYR A 438 -9.91 -32.51 -15.07
CA TYR A 438 -9.52 -32.21 -13.71
C TYR A 438 -9.62 -30.71 -13.46
N TYR A 439 -9.50 -30.33 -12.19
CA TYR A 439 -9.41 -28.93 -11.79
C TYR A 439 -8.24 -28.73 -10.85
N VAL A 440 -7.58 -27.58 -10.93
CA VAL A 440 -6.60 -27.11 -9.97
C VAL A 440 -7.26 -25.98 -9.19
N ARG A 441 -7.32 -26.08 -7.87
CA ARG A 441 -7.88 -25.05 -7.00
C ARG A 441 -6.78 -24.44 -6.14
N ILE A 442 -6.75 -23.11 -6.14
CA ILE A 442 -5.89 -22.26 -5.33
C ILE A 442 -6.75 -21.65 -4.25
N ASP A 443 -6.41 -21.93 -3.00
CA ASP A 443 -7.02 -21.29 -1.83
C ASP A 443 -5.91 -20.50 -1.11
N ASN A 444 -6.21 -19.29 -0.64
CA ASN A 444 -5.34 -18.62 0.31
C ASN A 444 -5.51 -19.20 1.72
N VAL A 445 -4.41 -19.32 2.46
CA VAL A 445 -4.43 -19.85 3.82
C VAL A 445 -3.70 -18.94 4.81
N GLY A 446 -3.97 -19.15 6.10
CA GLY A 446 -3.14 -18.65 7.19
C GLY A 446 -2.28 -19.77 7.75
N TYR A 447 -1.31 -19.43 8.59
CA TYR A 447 -0.39 -20.40 9.19
C TYR A 447 -0.27 -20.20 10.70
N GLY A 448 -0.19 -21.31 11.45
CA GLY A 448 0.08 -21.28 12.89
C GLY A 448 -0.97 -20.54 13.74
N ASP A 449 -0.55 -20.04 14.90
CA ASP A 449 -1.37 -19.18 15.77
C ASP A 449 -1.04 -17.70 15.48
N PRO A 450 -2.01 -16.87 15.01
CA PRO A 450 -1.77 -15.46 14.67
C PRO A 450 -1.38 -14.59 15.88
N LEU A 451 -1.55 -15.08 17.10
CA LEU A 451 -1.15 -14.35 18.30
C LEU A 451 0.33 -14.55 18.66
N SER A 452 1.03 -15.50 18.03
CA SER A 452 2.36 -15.91 18.51
C SER A 452 3.31 -16.50 17.47
N THR A 453 2.81 -17.23 16.47
CA THR A 453 3.65 -18.06 15.60
C THR A 453 3.36 -17.92 14.11
N GLY A 454 2.28 -17.24 13.71
CA GLY A 454 1.97 -17.04 12.30
C GLY A 454 0.92 -15.96 12.03
N TYR A 455 -0.07 -16.25 11.20
CA TYR A 455 -0.96 -15.23 10.64
C TYR A 455 -2.28 -15.84 10.16
N THR A 456 -3.27 -14.99 9.94
CA THR A 456 -4.58 -15.38 9.41
C THR A 456 -4.59 -15.34 7.88
N THR A 457 -5.69 -15.76 7.28
CA THR A 457 -5.97 -15.61 5.84
C THR A 457 -6.06 -14.15 5.37
N TYR A 458 -6.24 -13.19 6.28
CA TYR A 458 -6.60 -11.82 5.93
C TYR A 458 -5.59 -11.14 4.98
N GLY A 459 -4.29 -11.20 5.34
CA GLY A 459 -3.19 -10.62 4.58
C GLY A 459 -2.58 -11.56 3.54
N SER A 460 -3.03 -12.82 3.51
CA SER A 460 -2.58 -13.85 2.56
C SER A 460 -3.28 -13.63 1.22
N ARG A 461 -2.78 -12.66 0.45
CA ARG A 461 -3.31 -12.21 -0.84
C ARG A 461 -2.15 -11.78 -1.72
N GLY A 462 -2.29 -11.91 -3.03
CA GLY A 462 -1.19 -11.60 -3.94
C GLY A 462 -1.26 -12.35 -5.25
N ALA A 463 -0.20 -12.21 -6.03
CA ALA A 463 -0.07 -12.88 -7.32
C ALA A 463 0.44 -14.32 -7.15
N TYR A 464 0.05 -15.19 -8.08
CA TYR A 464 0.65 -16.52 -8.23
C TYR A 464 0.78 -16.92 -9.70
N THR A 465 1.60 -17.94 -9.94
CA THR A 465 1.59 -18.69 -11.20
C THR A 465 1.12 -20.11 -10.96
N VAL A 466 0.26 -20.66 -11.82
CA VAL A 466 -0.22 -22.04 -11.72
C VAL A 466 -0.04 -22.79 -13.03
N LYS A 467 0.36 -24.07 -12.92
CA LYS A 467 0.60 -24.97 -14.06
C LYS A 467 0.29 -26.41 -13.68
N LEU A 468 -0.26 -27.17 -14.62
CA LEU A 468 -0.27 -28.63 -14.59
C LEU A 468 0.62 -29.16 -15.72
N ALA A 469 1.61 -30.00 -15.43
CA ALA A 469 2.49 -30.59 -16.45
C ALA A 469 2.74 -32.07 -16.19
N THR A 470 3.13 -32.81 -17.23
CA THR A 470 3.66 -34.17 -17.07
C THR A 470 4.94 -34.13 -16.26
N SER A 471 5.04 -34.99 -15.24
CA SER A 471 6.22 -35.11 -14.37
C SER A 471 7.45 -35.64 -15.08
#